data_AF-A0A392NWR4-F1
#
_entry.id   AF-A0A392NWR4-F1
#
_cell.length_a   1.000
_cell.length_b   1.000
_cell.length_c   1.000
_cell.angle_alpha   90.00
_cell.angle_beta   90.00
_cell.angle_gamma   90.00
#
_symmetry.space_group_name_H-M   'P 1'
#
loop_
_entity.id
_entity.type
_entity.pdbx_description
1 polymer ?
#
loop_
_entity_poly.entity_id
_entity_poly.type
_entity_poly.pdbx_seq_one_letter_code
_entity_poly.pdbx_strand_id
1 'polypeptide(L)'
;MKNAKIEHTIFDHGVRPIAPMSPTAKRLQLFESNNFDGRIPSTLGLVQKLEVVRLDNNSLTGSLPQNLNNLTKVRELFLSHNRLSGSLPDLTGMNVLSYL
;
A
#
# COMPACT_ATOMS: atom_id res chain seq x y z
N MET A 1 -14.39 5.84 26.49
CA MET A 1 -13.10 6.17 25.87
C MET A 1 -12.63 4.91 25.13
N LYS A 2 -12.89 4.84 23.83
CA LYS A 2 -12.50 3.68 23.01
C LYS A 2 -11.05 3.91 22.59
N ASN A 3 -10.14 3.11 23.13
CA ASN A 3 -8.74 3.08 22.71
C ASN A 3 -8.69 2.76 21.22
N ALA A 4 -8.51 3.78 20.37
CA ALA A 4 -8.15 3.60 18.99
C ALA A 4 -6.76 2.95 19.01
N LYS A 5 -6.73 1.64 18.74
CA LYS A 5 -5.52 0.88 18.52
C LYS A 5 -4.84 1.54 17.32
N ILE A 6 -3.85 2.41 17.56
CA ILE A 6 -3.04 2.98 16.50
C ILE A 6 -2.28 1.77 15.95
N GLU A 7 -2.76 1.26 14.81
CA GLU A 7 -2.11 0.14 14.14
C GLU A 7 -0.72 0.59 13.72
N HIS A 8 0.31 -0.21 13.98
CA HIS A 8 1.66 0.07 13.49
C HIS A 8 1.66 -0.05 11.96
N THR A 9 1.75 1.09 11.29
CA THR A 9 1.69 1.18 9.82
C THR A 9 3.05 1.53 9.25
N ILE A 10 3.22 1.26 7.96
CA ILE A 10 4.42 1.67 7.19
C ILE A 10 4.73 3.18 7.30
N PHE A 11 3.76 4.00 7.69
CA PHE A 11 3.92 5.44 7.83
C PHE A 11 4.52 5.89 9.17
N ASP A 12 4.67 4.98 10.14
CA ASP A 12 5.20 5.28 11.47
C ASP A 12 6.74 5.35 11.51
N HIS A 13 7.43 4.80 10.50
CA HIS A 13 8.90 4.75 10.42
C HIS A 13 9.56 5.99 9.80
N GLY A 14 8.90 7.15 9.83
CA GLY A 14 9.47 8.36 9.21
C GLY A 14 9.56 8.26 7.68
N VAL A 15 8.79 7.34 7.07
CA VAL A 15 8.42 7.44 5.65
C VAL A 15 7.63 8.73 5.50
N ARG A 16 8.36 9.83 5.30
CA ARG A 16 7.73 11.06 4.85
C ARG A 16 6.96 10.69 3.60
N PRO A 17 5.67 11.04 3.53
CA PRO A 17 4.92 11.05 2.31
C PRO A 17 5.61 11.83 1.18
N ILE A 18 6.65 11.32 0.52
CA ILE A 18 7.14 11.98 -0.70
C ILE A 18 6.04 11.90 -1.77
N ALA A 19 5.07 10.97 -1.64
CA ALA A 19 3.92 10.82 -2.54
C ALA A 19 2.55 11.34 -2.01
N PRO A 20 2.06 11.04 -0.78
CA PRO A 20 0.69 11.39 -0.38
C PRO A 20 0.28 12.88 -0.40
N MET A 21 1.21 13.84 -0.49
CA MET A 21 0.87 15.27 -0.47
C MET A 21 1.11 16.02 -1.78
N SER A 22 1.55 15.32 -2.84
CA SER A 22 1.58 15.95 -4.16
C SER A 22 0.27 15.64 -4.90
N PRO A 23 -0.55 16.64 -5.28
CA PRO A 23 -1.77 16.45 -6.07
C PRO A 23 -1.52 15.67 -7.36
N THR A 24 -0.30 15.66 -7.87
CA THR A 24 0.11 15.01 -9.13
C THR A 24 0.75 13.62 -8.97
N ALA A 25 1.01 13.13 -7.75
CA ALA A 25 1.67 11.84 -7.55
C ALA A 25 0.79 10.67 -8.03
N LYS A 26 1.21 10.06 -9.14
CA LYS A 26 0.64 8.83 -9.74
C LYS A 26 1.40 7.57 -9.31
N ARG A 27 2.50 7.71 -8.57
CA ARG A 27 3.37 6.60 -8.19
C ARG A 27 3.63 6.66 -6.68
N LEU A 28 3.45 5.53 -6.02
CA LEU A 28 3.88 5.29 -4.64
C LEU A 28 5.01 4.27 -4.70
N GLN A 29 6.20 4.65 -4.26
CA GLN A 29 7.37 3.77 -4.26
C GLN A 29 8.11 3.95 -2.94
N LEU A 30 8.43 2.84 -2.29
CA LEU A 30 9.38 2.81 -1.18
C LEU A 30 10.75 2.48 -1.80
N PHE A 31 11.62 3.49 -1.95
CA PHE A 31 12.97 3.30 -2.47
C PHE A 31 13.82 2.58 -1.42
N GLU A 32 14.65 1.64 -1.86
CA GLU A 32 15.64 0.87 -1.08
C GLU A 32 15.05 -0.06 -0.01
N SER A 33 15.70 -1.22 0.19
CA SER A 33 15.38 -2.25 1.20
C SER A 33 15.47 -1.68 2.62
N ASN A 34 14.50 -0.86 2.99
CA ASN A 34 14.49 -0.04 4.20
C ASN A 34 13.94 -0.80 5.40
N ASN A 35 13.80 -2.12 5.29
CA ASN A 35 13.21 -2.97 6.31
C ASN A 35 11.87 -2.43 6.82
N PHE A 36 11.09 -1.71 5.99
CA PHE A 36 9.80 -1.18 6.42
C PHE A 36 8.91 -2.34 6.85
N ASP A 37 8.39 -2.26 8.06
CA ASP A 37 7.53 -3.27 8.65
C ASP A 37 6.18 -2.66 9.05
N GLY A 38 5.36 -3.43 9.78
CA GLY A 38 3.96 -3.08 10.02
C GLY A 38 3.05 -3.43 8.84
N ARG A 39 1.81 -2.92 8.90
CA ARG A 39 0.75 -3.27 7.94
C ARG A 39 0.58 -2.22 6.85
N ILE A 40 0.11 -2.66 5.68
CA ILE A 40 -0.41 -1.74 4.65
C ILE A 40 -1.73 -1.15 5.16
N PRO A 41 -1.83 0.16 5.36
CA PRO A 41 -3.03 0.77 5.93
C PRO A 41 -4.17 0.82 4.91
N SER A 42 -5.40 0.69 5.39
CA SER A 42 -6.61 0.79 4.57
C SER A 42 -6.78 2.15 3.89
N THR A 43 -6.16 3.20 4.44
CA THR A 43 -6.14 4.56 3.88
C THR A 43 -5.43 4.63 2.53
N LEU A 44 -4.58 3.64 2.17
CA LEU A 44 -3.98 3.57 0.84
C LEU A 44 -5.05 3.55 -0.26
N GLY A 45 -6.19 2.88 -0.02
CA GLY A 45 -7.32 2.84 -0.95
C GLY A 45 -8.02 4.18 -1.20
N LEU A 46 -7.69 5.23 -0.44
CA LEU A 46 -8.23 6.58 -0.67
C LEU A 46 -7.48 7.33 -1.78
N VAL A 47 -6.28 6.87 -2.15
CA VAL A 47 -5.44 7.54 -3.14
C VAL A 47 -5.71 7.00 -4.55
N GLN A 48 -6.95 7.17 -5.02
CA GLN A 48 -7.47 6.59 -6.29
C GLN A 48 -6.77 7.08 -7.58
N LYS A 49 -5.86 8.05 -7.45
CA LYS A 49 -5.05 8.57 -8.56
C LYS A 49 -3.76 7.78 -8.81
N LEU A 50 -3.43 6.80 -7.96
CA LEU A 50 -2.24 5.97 -8.12
C LEU A 50 -2.36 5.09 -9.37
N GLU A 51 -1.28 5.05 -10.13
CA GLU A 51 -1.07 4.21 -11.32
C GLU A 51 -0.01 3.13 -11.05
N VAL A 52 0.96 3.40 -10.18
CA VAL A 52 2.03 2.45 -9.80
C VAL A 52 2.16 2.41 -8.28
N VAL A 53 2.13 1.22 -7.70
CA VAL A 53 2.37 0.95 -6.28
C VAL A 53 3.51 -0.05 -6.15
N ARG A 54 4.64 0.40 -5.60
CA ARG A 54 5.84 -0.41 -5.44
C ARG A 54 6.24 -0.50 -3.98
N LEU A 55 5.93 -1.63 -3.35
CA LEU A 55 6.21 -1.93 -1.95
C LEU A 55 7.04 -3.23 -1.79
N ASP A 56 7.55 -3.78 -2.89
CA ASP A 56 8.39 -4.99 -2.87
C ASP A 56 9.67 -4.79 -2.06
N ASN A 57 10.26 -5.89 -1.59
CA ASN A 57 11.52 -5.92 -0.85
C ASN A 57 11.49 -5.18 0.50
N ASN A 58 10.46 -5.43 1.30
CA ASN A 58 10.29 -4.89 2.64
C ASN A 58 9.95 -5.99 3.66
N SER A 59 9.69 -5.61 4.91
CA SER A 59 9.26 -6.52 5.98
C SER A 59 7.78 -6.33 6.34
N LEU A 60 6.95 -5.94 5.37
CA LEU A 60 5.52 -5.68 5.58
C LEU A 60 4.80 -6.96 6.01
N THR A 61 3.87 -6.82 6.96
CA THR A 61 3.14 -7.93 7.59
C THR A 61 1.63 -7.74 7.50
N GLY A 62 0.88 -8.78 7.86
CA GLY A 62 -0.58 -8.77 7.86
C GLY A 62 -1.19 -8.94 6.47
N SER A 63 -2.51 -8.75 6.38
CA SER A 63 -3.29 -8.92 5.15
C SER A 63 -3.41 -7.63 4.35
N LEU A 64 -3.60 -7.78 3.03
CA LEU A 64 -3.96 -6.66 2.19
C LEU A 64 -5.35 -6.13 2.59
N PRO A 65 -5.53 -4.81 2.73
CA PRO A 65 -6.82 -4.24 3.09
C PRO A 65 -7.83 -4.38 1.94
N GLN A 66 -9.09 -4.65 2.26
CA GLN A 66 -10.18 -4.74 1.25
C GLN A 66 -10.32 -3.45 0.42
N ASN A 67 -10.08 -2.29 1.04
CA ASN A 67 -10.14 -0.99 0.39
C ASN A 67 -9.08 -0.80 -0.71
N LEU A 68 -8.10 -1.71 -0.83
CA LEU A 68 -7.13 -1.68 -1.94
C LEU A 68 -7.85 -1.80 -3.29
N ASN A 69 -9.01 -2.46 -3.35
CA ASN A 69 -9.88 -2.54 -4.52
C ASN A 69 -10.26 -1.19 -5.14
N ASN A 70 -10.24 -0.12 -4.34
CA ASN A 70 -10.58 1.24 -4.78
C ASN A 70 -9.49 1.88 -5.66
N LEU A 71 -8.32 1.25 -5.80
CA LEU A 71 -7.23 1.75 -6.62
C LEU A 71 -7.45 1.43 -8.11
N THR A 72 -8.55 1.94 -8.66
CA THR A 72 -9.06 1.63 -10.01
C THR A 72 -8.15 2.09 -11.16
N LYS A 73 -7.11 2.87 -10.88
CA LYS A 73 -6.14 3.36 -11.88
C LYS A 73 -4.80 2.64 -11.83
N VAL A 74 -4.59 1.73 -10.87
CA VAL A 74 -3.31 1.03 -10.70
C VAL A 74 -3.10 0.02 -11.83
N ARG A 75 -1.95 0.16 -12.48
CA ARG A 75 -1.48 -0.69 -13.59
C ARG A 75 -0.38 -1.64 -13.15
N GLU A 76 0.38 -1.23 -12.14
CA GLU A 76 1.52 -1.97 -11.60
C GLU A 76 1.44 -2.01 -10.08
N LEU A 77 1.36 -3.21 -9.51
CA LEU A 77 1.32 -3.45 -8.07
C LEU A 77 2.40 -4.45 -7.68
N PHE A 78 3.51 -3.98 -7.10
CA PHE A 78 4.59 -4.85 -6.64
C PHE A 78 4.55 -5.00 -5.12
N LEU A 79 4.29 -6.23 -4.67
CA LEU A 79 4.18 -6.58 -3.24
C LEU A 79 5.12 -7.73 -2.83
N SER A 80 5.89 -8.28 -3.77
CA SER A 80 6.77 -9.44 -3.56
C SER A 80 7.86 -9.16 -2.52
N HIS A 81 8.48 -10.21 -1.98
CA HIS A 81 9.54 -10.09 -0.98
C HIS A 81 9.10 -9.26 0.24
N ASN A 82 7.96 -9.65 0.82
CA ASN A 82 7.40 -9.16 2.08
C ASN A 82 6.95 -10.34 2.95
N ARG A 83 6.46 -10.07 4.16
CA ARG A 83 5.87 -11.06 5.09
C ARG A 83 4.34 -10.94 5.17
N LEU A 84 3.72 -10.55 4.05
CA LEU A 84 2.27 -10.43 3.92
C LEU A 84 1.61 -11.81 4.05
N SER A 85 0.42 -11.85 4.64
CA SER A 85 -0.30 -13.09 4.98
C SER A 85 -1.81 -12.91 4.86
N GLY A 86 -2.58 -13.99 4.94
CA GLY A 86 -4.03 -13.96 4.78
C GLY A 86 -4.48 -14.04 3.31
N SER A 87 -5.78 -13.90 3.09
CA SER A 87 -6.39 -14.03 1.77
C SER A 87 -6.17 -12.77 0.92
N LEU A 88 -6.03 -12.96 -0.40
CA LEU A 88 -6.13 -11.86 -1.34
C LEU A 88 -7.53 -11.22 -1.24
N PRO A 89 -7.62 -9.88 -1.10
CA PRO A 89 -8.90 -9.19 -1.09
C PRO A 89 -9.54 -9.25 -2.48
N ASP A 90 -10.79 -8.84 -2.58
CA ASP A 90 -11.39 -8.60 -3.89
C ASP A 90 -10.62 -7.46 -4.58
N LEU A 91 -10.03 -7.75 -5.75
CA LEU A 91 -9.28 -6.80 -6.57
C LEU A 91 -9.98 -6.51 -7.90
N THR A 92 -11.23 -6.90 -8.08
CA THR A 92 -11.99 -6.74 -9.34
C THR A 92 -12.14 -5.28 -9.80
N GLY A 93 -12.04 -4.32 -8.88
CA GLY A 93 -12.00 -2.88 -9.15
C GLY A 93 -10.69 -2.41 -9.79
N MET A 94 -9.59 -3.16 -9.68
CA MET A 94 -8.31 -2.88 -10.35
C MET A 94 -8.31 -3.38 -11.80
N ASN A 95 -9.29 -2.95 -12.59
CA ASN A 95 -9.54 -3.46 -13.94
C ASN A 95 -8.47 -3.11 -15.00
N VAL A 96 -7.53 -2.21 -14.69
CA VAL A 96 -6.40 -1.83 -15.55
C VAL A 96 -5.07 -2.41 -15.08
N LEU A 97 -5.08 -3.30 -14.08
CA LEU A 97 -3.88 -3.96 -13.57
C LEU A 97 -3.25 -4.83 -14.65
N SER A 98 -1.97 -4.58 -14.92
CA SER A 98 -1.19 -5.31 -15.93
C SER A 98 -0.07 -6.15 -15.31
N TYR A 99 0.42 -5.75 -14.11
CA TYR A 99 1.50 -6.43 -13.40
C TYR A 99 1.21 -6.53 -11.90
N LEU A 100 1.37 -7.74 -11.34
CA LEU A 100 1.23 -8.08 -9.92
C LEU A 100 2.45 -8.88 -9.44
#